data_AF-A0A383C721-F1
#
_entry.id   AF-A0A383C721-F1
#
_cell.length_a   1.000
_cell.length_b   1.000
_cell.length_c   1.000
_cell.angle_alpha   90.00
_cell.angle_beta   90.00
_cell.angle_gamma   90.00
#
_symmetry.space_group_name_H-M   'P 1'
#
loop_
_entity.id
_entity.type
_entity.pdbx_description
1 polymer ?
#
loop_
_entity_poly.entity_id
_entity_poly.type
_entity_poly.pdbx_seq_one_letter_code
_entity_poly.pdbx_strand_id
1 'polypeptide(L)'
;VHVQNKAGTISNELWKSIKNNISNNLNTKIVVDGEEDLATLAVISMVQLGAKVIYGMPNRGMVVVDVNQQEKKRADSLLRRMLVE
;
A
#
# COMPACT_ATOMS: atom_id res chain seq x y z
N VAL A 1 8.78 -3.42 -11.71
CA VAL A 1 7.42 -3.75 -12.22
C VAL A 1 6.74 -2.43 -12.59
N HIS A 2 6.06 -2.35 -13.72
CA HIS A 2 5.26 -1.18 -14.11
C HIS A 2 3.78 -1.56 -14.02
N VAL A 3 2.94 -0.68 -13.48
CA VAL A 3 1.50 -0.91 -13.33
C VAL A 3 0.72 0.38 -13.58
N GLN A 4 -0.52 0.27 -14.06
CA GLN A 4 -1.41 1.41 -14.21
C GLN A 4 -2.32 1.56 -12.99
N ASN A 5 -2.48 2.79 -12.49
CA ASN A 5 -3.43 3.08 -11.43
C ASN A 5 -4.10 4.43 -11.64
N LYS A 6 -5.43 4.45 -11.75
CA LYS A 6 -6.18 5.70 -11.89
C LYS A 6 -6.20 6.46 -10.58
N ALA A 7 -6.34 7.79 -10.67
CA ALA A 7 -6.47 8.64 -9.50
C ALA A 7 -7.64 8.20 -8.60
N GLY A 8 -7.43 8.21 -7.28
CA GLY A 8 -8.41 7.81 -6.28
C GLY A 8 -8.76 6.32 -6.26
N THR A 9 -7.95 5.45 -6.88
CA THR A 9 -8.20 4.00 -6.92
C THR A 9 -7.02 3.17 -6.41
N ILE A 10 -7.27 1.91 -6.11
CA ILE A 10 -6.23 0.87 -6.02
C ILE A 10 -6.59 -0.18 -7.06
N SER A 11 -5.94 -0.11 -8.23
CA SER A 11 -6.21 -1.02 -9.33
C SER A 11 -5.89 -2.46 -8.94
N ASN A 12 -6.58 -3.42 -9.57
CA ASN A 12 -6.28 -4.84 -9.38
C ASN A 12 -4.83 -5.18 -9.75
N GLU A 13 -4.26 -4.46 -10.72
CA GLU A 13 -2.87 -4.62 -11.12
C GLU A 13 -1.90 -4.18 -10.02
N LEU A 14 -2.10 -2.99 -9.46
CA LEU A 14 -1.31 -2.47 -8.34
C LEU A 14 -1.45 -3.38 -7.11
N TRP A 15 -2.67 -3.79 -6.76
CA TRP A 15 -2.96 -4.70 -5.65
C TRP A 15 -2.20 -6.04 -5.78
N LYS A 16 -2.29 -6.68 -6.95
CA LYS A 16 -1.58 -7.95 -7.21
C LYS A 16 -0.07 -7.77 -7.20
N SER A 17 0.44 -6.69 -7.79
CA SER A 17 1.87 -6.39 -7.79
C SER A 17 2.41 -6.24 -6.37
N ILE A 18 1.73 -5.49 -5.50
CA ILE A 18 2.11 -5.36 -4.09
C ILE A 18 2.10 -6.73 -3.40
N LYS A 19 1.00 -7.48 -3.52
CA LYS A 19 0.83 -8.78 -2.87
C LYS A 19 1.94 -9.76 -3.26
N ASN A 20 2.24 -9.87 -4.55
CA ASN A 20 3.22 -10.83 -5.07
C ASN A 20 4.64 -10.49 -4.63
N ASN A 21 4.98 -9.20 -4.52
CA ASN A 21 6.35 -8.79 -4.23
C ASN A 21 6.64 -8.68 -2.73
N ILE A 22 5.64 -8.40 -1.88
CA ILE A 22 5.81 -8.42 -0.42
C ILE A 22 6.24 -9.81 0.08
N SER A 23 5.76 -10.88 -0.55
CA SER A 23 6.07 -12.25 -0.10
C SER A 23 7.47 -12.74 -0.48
N ASN A 24 8.15 -12.09 -1.43
CA ASN A 24 9.36 -12.63 -2.04
C ASN A 24 10.66 -12.21 -1.34
N ASN A 25 10.63 -11.34 -0.32
CA ASN A 25 11.82 -10.78 0.36
C ASN A 25 12.90 -10.19 -0.58
N LEU A 26 12.51 -9.85 -1.82
CA LEU A 26 13.38 -9.23 -2.81
C LEU A 26 13.21 -7.71 -2.80
N ASN A 27 14.31 -6.98 -2.98
CA ASN A 27 14.25 -5.55 -3.23
C ASN A 27 13.51 -5.31 -4.56
N THR A 28 12.33 -4.70 -4.47
CA THR A 28 11.42 -4.51 -5.60
C THR A 28 11.06 -3.04 -5.75
N LYS A 29 11.18 -2.53 -6.98
CA LYS A 29 10.61 -1.24 -7.38
C LYS A 29 9.35 -1.46 -8.23
N ILE A 30 8.22 -0.92 -7.77
CA ILE A 30 6.98 -0.81 -8.53
C ILE A 30 6.90 0.64 -9.01
N VAL A 31 6.82 0.83 -10.32
CA VAL A 31 6.59 2.14 -10.96
C VAL A 31 5.12 2.19 -11.33
N VAL A 32 4.43 3.23 -10.89
CA VAL A 32 2.99 3.40 -11.11
C VAL A 32 2.79 4.50 -12.14
N ASP A 33 2.11 4.17 -13.23
CA ASP A 33 1.62 5.14 -14.20
C ASP A 33 0.25 5.64 -13.70
N GLY A 34 0.25 6.82 -13.06
CA GLY A 34 -0.91 7.43 -12.43
C GLY A 34 -0.64 7.78 -10.95
N GLU A 35 -1.57 7.45 -10.05
CA GLU A 35 -1.46 7.81 -8.62
C GLU A 35 -1.06 6.59 -7.77
N GLU A 36 -0.14 6.73 -6.81
CA GLU A 36 0.32 5.61 -5.96
C GLU A 36 -0.02 5.76 -4.47
N ASP A 37 -0.48 6.93 -4.04
CA ASP A 37 -0.65 7.31 -2.63
C ASP A 37 -1.45 6.28 -1.79
N LEU A 38 -2.58 5.80 -2.32
CA LEU A 38 -3.45 4.80 -1.69
C LEU A 38 -2.80 3.41 -1.57
N ALA A 39 -1.73 3.14 -2.32
CA ALA A 39 -0.96 1.90 -2.18
C ALA A 39 -0.48 1.68 -0.74
N THR A 40 -0.23 2.76 0.00
CA THR A 40 0.17 2.73 1.41
C THR A 40 -0.78 1.88 2.25
N LEU A 41 -2.10 2.03 2.05
CA LEU A 41 -3.11 1.26 2.79
C LEU A 41 -3.02 -0.23 2.45
N ALA A 42 -2.87 -0.55 1.15
CA ALA A 42 -2.71 -1.93 0.69
C ALA A 42 -1.44 -2.57 1.27
N VAL A 43 -0.32 -1.85 1.29
CA VAL A 43 0.95 -2.33 1.84
C VAL A 43 0.82 -2.63 3.34
N ILE A 44 0.24 -1.71 4.13
CA ILE A 44 0.02 -1.91 5.58
C ILE A 44 -0.88 -3.14 5.82
N SER A 45 -1.94 -3.30 5.02
CA SER A 45 -2.85 -4.46 5.09
C SER A 45 -2.16 -5.79 4.79
N MET A 46 -1.19 -5.83 3.87
CA MET A 46 -0.60 -7.09 3.39
C MET A 46 0.69 -7.49 4.09
N VAL A 47 1.53 -6.53 4.49
CA VAL A 47 2.88 -6.80 4.99
C VAL A 47 2.88 -7.52 6.34
N GLN A 48 3.91 -8.31 6.63
CA GLN A 48 4.06 -9.01 7.92
C GLN A 48 4.09 -8.03 9.11
N LEU A 49 3.64 -8.50 10.27
CA LEU A 49 3.75 -7.73 11.52
C LEU A 49 5.23 -7.45 11.84
N GLY A 50 5.49 -6.29 12.43
CA GLY A 50 6.84 -5.81 12.72
C GLY A 50 7.55 -5.15 11.53
N ALA A 51 6.96 -5.15 10.34
CA ALA A 51 7.48 -4.38 9.22
C ALA A 51 7.32 -2.87 9.45
N LYS A 52 8.17 -2.09 8.78
CA LYS A 52 8.06 -0.63 8.73
C LYS A 52 7.58 -0.22 7.35
N VAL A 53 6.49 0.54 7.29
CA VAL A 53 6.02 1.17 6.05
C VAL A 53 6.36 2.66 6.14
N ILE A 54 7.00 3.17 5.08
CA ILE A 54 7.47 4.55 5.02
C ILE A 54 6.83 5.22 3.82
N TYR A 55 6.18 6.36 4.02
CA TYR A 55 5.54 7.12 2.96
C TYR A 55 5.62 8.63 3.21
N GLY A 56 5.48 9.42 2.14
CA GLY A 56 5.45 10.88 2.22
C GLY A 56 4.05 11.39 2.57
N MET A 57 3.98 12.44 3.38
CA MET A 57 2.74 13.11 3.71
C MET A 57 2.89 14.63 3.53
N PRO A 58 1.99 15.28 2.77
CA PRO A 58 1.98 16.72 2.63
C PRO A 58 2.04 17.44 3.98
N ASN A 59 2.90 18.47 4.07
CA ASN A 59 3.13 19.29 5.26
C ASN A 59 3.65 18.55 6.51
N ARG A 60 3.98 17.24 6.41
CA ARG A 60 4.58 16.47 7.52
C ARG A 60 5.88 15.76 7.16
N GLY A 61 6.20 15.63 5.87
CA GLY A 61 7.41 14.95 5.41
C GLY A 61 7.23 13.44 5.44
N MET A 62 8.25 12.71 5.89
CA MET A 62 8.23 11.25 5.87
C MET A 62 7.58 10.67 7.13
N VAL A 63 6.60 9.79 6.95
CA VAL A 63 5.90 9.09 8.01
C VAL A 63 6.39 7.65 8.04
N VAL A 64 6.62 7.12 9.25
CA VAL A 64 6.93 5.71 9.48
C VAL A 64 5.79 5.08 10.25
N VAL A 65 5.30 3.94 9.75
CA VAL A 65 4.30 3.11 10.42
C VAL A 65 4.95 1.81 10.84
N ASP A 66 4.96 1.57 12.15
CA ASP A 66 5.30 0.28 12.74
C ASP A 66 4.08 -0.65 12.63
N VAL A 67 4.13 -1.60 11.70
CA VAL A 67 2.98 -2.43 11.37
C VAL A 67 2.69 -3.41 12.50
N ASN A 68 1.62 -3.13 13.24
CA ASN A 68 1.06 -3.97 14.27
C ASN A 68 -0.41 -4.32 13.94
N GLN A 69 -1.06 -5.13 14.78
CA GLN A 69 -2.44 -5.56 14.54
C GLN A 69 -3.44 -4.40 14.45
N GLN A 70 -3.22 -3.31 15.17
CA GLN A 70 -4.09 -2.13 15.15
C GLN A 70 -3.97 -1.39 13.81
N GLU A 71 -2.75 -1.18 13.33
CA GLU A 71 -2.50 -0.52 12.05
C GLU A 71 -3.08 -1.30 10.87
N LYS A 72 -2.92 -2.64 10.88
CA LYS A 72 -3.56 -3.51 9.87
C LYS A 72 -5.09 -3.39 9.90
N LYS A 73 -5.70 -3.46 11.09
CA LYS A 73 -7.16 -3.30 11.25
C LYS A 73 -7.65 -1.94 10.75
N ARG A 74 -6.90 -0.86 11.00
CA ARG A 74 -7.23 0.49 10.52
C ARG A 74 -7.16 0.56 9.00
N ALA A 75 -6.08 0.06 8.39
CA ALA A 75 -5.94 0.01 6.95
C ALA A 75 -7.06 -0.83 6.30
N ASP A 76 -7.32 -2.03 6.82
CA ASP A 76 -8.39 -2.92 6.34
C ASP A 76 -9.78 -2.27 6.44
N SER A 77 -10.04 -1.53 7.53
CA SER A 77 -11.31 -0.82 7.70
C SER A 77 -11.49 0.30 6.67
N LEU A 78 -10.43 1.04 6.34
CA LEU A 78 -10.47 2.06 5.29
C LEU A 78 -10.66 1.43 3.92
N LEU A 79 -9.89 0.38 3.59
CA LEU A 79 -10.00 -0.35 2.32
C LEU A 79 -11.41 -0.91 2.09
N ARG A 80 -12.04 -1.48 3.13
CA ARG A 80 -13.43 -1.98 3.04
C ARG A 80 -14.44 -0.89 2.68
N ARG A 81 -14.20 0.36 3.07
CA ARG A 81 -15.07 1.51 2.73
C ARG A 81 -14.84 2.03 1.32
N MET A 82 -13.77 1.61 0.67
CA MET A 82 -13.38 2.00 -0.69
C MET A 82 -13.72 0.92 -1.71
N LEU A 83 -14.34 -0.19 -1.31
CA LEU A 83 -14.79 -1.22 -2.24
C LEU A 83 -15.88 -0.62 -3.14
N VAL A 84 -15.60 -0.64 -4.44
CA VAL A 84 -16.53 -0.24 -5.50
C VAL A 84 -16.80 -1.49 -6.33
N GLU A 85 -18.05 -1.68 -6.74
CA GLU A 85 -18.47 -2.79 -7.62
C GLU A 85 -17.89 -2.67 -9.04
#